data_AF-A0A699IXZ7-F1
#
_entry.id   AF-A0A699IXZ7-F1
#
_cell.length_a   1.000
_cell.length_b   1.000
_cell.length_c   1.000
_cell.angle_alpha   90.00
_cell.angle_beta   90.00
_cell.angle_gamma   90.00
#
_symmetry.space_group_name_H-M   'P 1'
#
loop_
_entity.id
_entity.type
_entity.pdbx_description
1 polymer ?
#
loop_
_entity_poly.entity_id
_entity_poly.type
_entity_poly.pdbx_seq_one_letter_code
_entity_poly.pdbx_strand_id
1 'polypeptide(L)'
;REESRLNIISYTKAHEYLSKGCDVFLAHITTKEAKDKLEGKRLEDVPIVKDFPEVFPEDLLGIPPTRQVEFQIDLVPGATPVARAPYRLVPSEMKELAEQLQELSDKGFIRPSSSP
;
A
#
# COMPACT_ATOMS: atom_id res chain seq x y z
N ARG A 1 43.01 -15.31 6.54
CA ARG A 1 41.57 -15.24 6.87
C ARG A 1 41.20 -16.65 7.30
N GLU A 2 41.12 -16.90 8.62
CA GLU A 2 40.84 -18.23 9.16
C GLU A 2 39.37 -18.57 8.93
N GLU A 3 39.10 -19.50 8.01
CA GLU A 3 37.79 -20.14 7.90
C GLU A 3 37.68 -21.19 9.00
N SER A 4 36.92 -20.87 10.05
CA SER A 4 36.52 -21.85 11.05
C SER A 4 35.68 -22.93 10.38
N ARG A 5 36.25 -24.13 10.19
CA ARG A 5 35.56 -25.33 9.71
C ARG A 5 34.59 -25.81 10.78
N LEU A 6 33.34 -25.38 10.71
CA LEU A 6 32.29 -25.94 11.56
C LEU A 6 32.10 -27.41 11.21
N ASN A 7 32.40 -28.31 12.16
CA ASN A 7 32.20 -29.74 11.99
C ASN A 7 30.73 -30.09 12.23
N ILE A 8 29.97 -30.24 11.15
CA ILE A 8 28.60 -30.74 11.19
C ILE A 8 28.65 -32.26 11.45
N ILE A 9 27.87 -32.74 12.42
CA ILE A 9 27.77 -34.17 12.76
C ILE A 9 26.36 -34.71 12.49
N SER A 10 26.27 -36.03 12.26
CA SER A 10 24.97 -36.71 12.14
C SER A 10 24.28 -36.89 13.49
N TYR A 11 22.97 -37.10 13.46
CA TYR A 11 22.16 -37.41 14.65
C TYR A 11 22.66 -38.65 15.40
N THR A 12 23.05 -39.71 14.68
CA THR A 12 23.60 -40.94 15.28
C THR A 12 24.86 -40.68 16.10
N LYS A 13 25.75 -39.82 15.57
CA LYS A 13 26.99 -39.43 16.26
C LYS A 13 26.71 -38.52 17.45
N ALA A 14 25.74 -37.61 17.33
CA ALA A 14 25.29 -36.79 18.45
C ALA A 14 24.69 -37.65 19.59
N HIS A 15 23.90 -38.67 19.25
CA HIS A 15 23.33 -39.62 20.21
C HIS A 15 24.40 -40.46 20.92
N GLU A 16 25.45 -40.87 20.19
CA GLU A 16 26.60 -41.56 20.78
C GLU A 16 27.30 -40.69 21.85
N TYR A 17 27.53 -39.39 21.56
CA TYR A 17 28.10 -38.46 22.54
C TYR A 17 27.21 -38.28 23.78
N LEU A 18 25.89 -38.22 23.60
CA LEU A 18 24.94 -38.19 24.72
C LEU A 18 25.04 -39.45 25.59
N SER A 19 25.13 -40.64 24.97
CA SER A 19 25.27 -41.90 25.70
C SER A 19 26.60 -42.03 26.47
N LYS A 20 27.62 -41.29 26.05
CA LYS A 20 28.93 -41.19 26.72
C LYS A 20 28.96 -40.15 27.84
N GLY A 21 27.84 -39.49 28.13
CA GLY A 21 27.73 -38.50 29.20
C GLY A 21 28.32 -37.14 28.86
N CYS A 22 28.47 -36.80 27.57
CA CYS A 22 28.92 -35.47 27.18
C CYS A 22 27.82 -34.42 27.42
N ASP A 23 28.22 -33.24 27.90
CA ASP A 23 27.33 -32.08 28.03
C ASP A 23 26.94 -31.54 26.66
N VAL A 24 25.64 -31.40 26.40
CA VAL A 24 25.09 -30.89 25.15
C VAL A 24 24.23 -29.66 25.40
N PHE A 25 24.48 -28.62 24.62
CA PHE A 25 23.72 -27.36 24.66
C PHE A 25 22.91 -27.18 23.38
N LEU A 26 21.63 -26.87 23.52
CA LEU A 26 20.77 -26.50 22.40
C LEU A 26 20.75 -24.98 22.26
N ALA A 27 21.37 -24.48 21.19
CA ALA A 27 21.28 -23.07 20.83
C ALA A 27 20.19 -22.89 19.77
N HIS A 28 19.14 -22.16 20.12
CA HIS A 28 18.14 -21.72 19.15
C HIS A 28 18.51 -20.32 18.67
N ILE A 29 18.92 -20.20 17.41
CA ILE A 29 19.19 -18.90 16.79
C ILE A 29 17.87 -18.38 16.26
N THR A 30 17.22 -17.50 17.02
CA THR A 30 16.25 -16.58 16.42
C THR A 30 17.03 -15.47 15.76
N THR A 31 16.95 -15.40 14.43
CA THR A 31 17.10 -14.09 13.81
C THR A 31 15.94 -13.28 14.36
N LYS A 32 16.26 -12.36 15.27
CA LYS A 32 15.46 -11.14 15.34
C LYS A 32 15.60 -10.55 13.94
N GLU A 33 14.70 -10.92 13.05
CA GLU A 33 14.27 -9.95 12.04
C GLU A 33 14.13 -8.68 12.84
N ALA A 34 14.95 -7.68 12.50
CA ALA A 34 14.77 -6.36 13.05
C ALA A 34 13.38 -5.92 12.59
N LYS A 35 12.34 -6.37 13.30
CA LYS A 35 10.98 -5.86 13.20
C LYS A 35 10.98 -4.35 13.48
N ASP A 36 12.04 -3.85 14.12
CA ASP A 36 12.27 -2.42 14.35
C ASP A 36 13.02 -1.70 13.21
N LYS A 37 13.24 -2.31 12.04
CA LYS A 37 13.70 -1.61 10.82
C LYS A 37 12.79 -1.80 9.61
N LEU A 38 11.69 -2.51 9.78
CA LEU A 38 10.60 -2.63 8.80
C LEU A 38 9.28 -2.04 9.32
N GLU A 39 9.28 -1.32 10.45
CA GLU A 39 8.57 -0.04 10.46
C GLU A 39 9.32 0.91 9.52
N GLY A 40 9.17 0.66 8.22
CA GLY A 40 9.62 1.60 7.20
C GLY A 40 8.96 2.93 7.49
N LYS A 41 9.77 4.00 7.53
CA LYS A 41 9.34 5.41 7.71
C LYS A 41 7.89 5.57 7.23
N ARG A 42 6.96 5.73 8.18
CA ARG A 42 5.55 5.89 7.82
C ARG A 42 5.41 7.22 7.06
N LEU A 43 4.39 7.38 6.24
CA LEU A 43 4.20 8.65 5.52
C LEU A 43 4.02 9.78 6.56
N GLU A 44 3.34 9.44 7.65
CA GLU A 44 3.22 10.22 8.85
C GLU A 44 4.55 10.62 9.47
N ASP A 45 5.68 9.93 9.23
CA ASP A 45 7.02 10.29 9.75
C ASP A 45 7.72 11.42 8.99
N VAL A 46 7.20 11.79 7.82
CA VAL A 46 7.73 12.89 7.04
C VAL A 46 7.37 14.21 7.76
N PRO A 47 8.34 15.07 8.11
CA PRO A 47 8.07 16.29 8.88
C PRO A 47 6.95 17.16 8.30
N ILE A 48 6.93 17.34 6.97
CA ILE A 48 5.90 18.14 6.29
C ILE A 48 4.49 17.54 6.39
N VAL A 49 4.37 16.22 6.56
CA VAL A 49 3.06 15.56 6.70
C VAL A 49 2.59 15.69 8.15
N LYS A 50 3.50 15.58 9.12
CA LYS A 50 3.21 15.87 10.55
C LYS A 50 2.77 17.30 10.78
N ASP A 51 3.41 18.24 10.09
CA ASP A 51 3.16 19.67 10.27
C ASP A 51 1.84 20.13 9.62
N PHE A 52 1.34 19.39 8.63
CA PHE A 52 0.13 19.74 7.86
C PHE A 52 -0.87 18.57 7.74
N PRO A 53 -1.41 18.05 8.85
CA PRO A 53 -2.31 16.89 8.84
C PRO A 53 -3.61 17.16 8.07
N GLU A 54 -4.07 18.42 8.03
CA GLU A 54 -5.28 18.82 7.29
C GLU A 54 -5.09 18.79 5.76
N VAL A 55 -3.85 18.91 5.28
CA VAL A 55 -3.51 18.91 3.85
C VAL A 55 -3.27 17.48 3.33
N PHE A 56 -2.89 16.56 4.23
CA PHE A 56 -2.63 15.16 3.94
C PHE A 56 -3.54 14.22 4.74
N PRO A 57 -4.88 14.34 4.61
CA PRO A 57 -5.78 13.40 5.27
C PRO A 57 -5.66 12.00 4.65
N GLU A 58 -5.94 10.97 5.43
CA GLU A 58 -5.94 9.57 4.97
C GLU A 58 -7.02 9.32 3.89
N ASP A 59 -8.11 10.09 3.91
CA ASP A 59 -9.17 10.05 2.92
C ASP A 59 -9.61 11.47 2.50
N LEU A 60 -10.11 11.60 1.27
CA LEU A 60 -10.59 12.87 0.71
C LEU A 60 -11.91 13.28 1.38
N LEU A 61 -11.90 14.40 2.10
CA LEU A 61 -13.01 14.92 2.90
C LEU A 61 -14.18 15.53 2.09
N GLY A 62 -14.24 15.26 0.78
CA GLY A 62 -15.26 15.77 -0.14
C GLY A 62 -14.80 16.94 -1.02
N ILE A 63 -15.76 17.63 -1.63
CA ILE A 63 -15.49 18.72 -2.58
C ILE A 63 -14.72 19.86 -1.87
N PRO A 64 -13.66 20.41 -2.49
CA PRO A 64 -12.98 21.57 -1.93
C PRO A 64 -13.96 22.74 -1.72
N PRO A 65 -13.74 23.59 -0.71
CA PRO A 65 -14.54 24.79 -0.47
C PRO A 65 -14.66 25.64 -1.74
N THR A 66 -15.77 26.39 -1.85
CA THR A 66 -15.99 27.30 -2.97
C THR A 66 -14.80 28.25 -3.10
N ARG A 67 -14.08 28.13 -4.22
CA ARG A 67 -12.97 29.01 -4.55
C ARG A 67 -13.51 30.33 -5.09
N GLN A 68 -12.79 31.42 -4.87
CA GLN A 68 -13.13 32.73 -5.45
C GLN A 68 -13.07 32.73 -6.99
N VAL A 69 -12.32 31.79 -7.57
CA VAL A 69 -12.16 31.63 -9.01
C VAL A 69 -12.91 30.37 -9.46
N GLU A 70 -13.80 30.53 -10.43
CA GLU A 70 -14.45 29.43 -11.12
C GLU A 70 -13.51 28.84 -12.17
N PHE A 71 -13.40 27.51 -12.22
CA PHE A 71 -12.57 26.82 -13.21
C PHE A 71 -13.41 26.62 -14.47
N GLN A 72 -13.15 27.43 -15.48
CA GLN A 72 -13.80 27.33 -16.78
C GLN A 72 -12.90 26.56 -17.76
N ILE A 73 -13.52 25.76 -18.63
CA ILE A 73 -12.83 25.04 -19.70
C ILE A 73 -13.08 25.81 -21.00
N ASP A 74 -12.08 26.57 -21.44
CA ASP A 74 -12.15 27.29 -22.70
C ASP A 74 -12.01 26.32 -23.88
N LEU A 75 -13.01 26.32 -24.77
CA LEU A 75 -12.98 25.51 -25.97
C LEU A 75 -12.33 26.29 -27.12
N VAL A 76 -11.52 25.61 -27.92
CA VAL A 76 -11.06 26.15 -29.20
C VAL A 76 -12.28 26.37 -30.09
N PRO A 77 -12.40 27.52 -30.80
CA PRO A 77 -13.51 27.78 -31.70
C PRO A 77 -13.73 26.62 -32.69
N GLY A 78 -14.96 26.13 -32.77
CA GLY A 78 -15.34 25.00 -33.62
C GLY A 78 -15.18 23.61 -33.00
N ALA A 79 -14.70 23.49 -31.77
CA ALA A 79 -14.70 22.22 -31.04
C ALA A 79 -16.14 21.76 -30.75
N THR A 80 -16.42 20.49 -31.02
CA THR A 80 -17.72 19.86 -30.75
C THR A 80 -17.59 18.81 -29.64
N PRO A 81 -18.64 18.57 -28.83
CA PRO A 81 -18.66 17.47 -27.87
C PRO A 81 -18.34 16.12 -28.54
N VAL A 82 -17.67 15.25 -27.80
CA VAL A 82 -17.29 13.91 -28.28
C VAL A 82 -18.08 12.88 -27.48
N ALA A 83 -19.07 12.26 -28.12
CA ALA A 83 -19.79 11.12 -27.58
C ALA A 83 -19.11 9.80 -28.02
N ARG A 84 -18.69 8.97 -27.06
CA ARG A 84 -18.13 7.64 -27.31
C ARG A 84 -18.80 6.61 -26.42
N ALA A 85 -19.01 5.42 -26.95
CA ALA A 85 -19.50 4.30 -26.16
C ALA A 85 -18.46 3.90 -25.10
N PRO A 86 -18.89 3.55 -23.88
CA PRO A 86 -17.99 2.98 -22.87
C PRO A 86 -17.32 1.69 -23.36
N TYR A 87 -16.12 1.42 -22.86
CA TYR A 87 -15.44 0.15 -23.14
C TYR A 87 -16.19 -1.03 -22.50
N ARG A 88 -16.02 -2.22 -23.10
CA ARG A 88 -16.54 -3.46 -22.53
C ARG A 88 -15.66 -3.88 -21.37
N LEU A 89 -16.28 -4.09 -20.21
CA LEU A 89 -15.62 -4.58 -18.99
C LEU A 89 -16.16 -5.97 -18.65
N VAL A 90 -15.33 -6.80 -18.02
CA VAL A 90 -15.82 -8.07 -17.45
C VAL A 90 -16.64 -7.81 -16.17
N PRO A 91 -17.48 -8.76 -15.70
CA PRO A 91 -18.36 -8.52 -14.56
C PRO A 91 -17.65 -8.08 -13.27
N SER A 92 -16.42 -8.54 -13.01
CA SER A 92 -15.64 -8.12 -11.83
C SER A 92 -15.20 -6.66 -11.91
N GLU A 93 -14.72 -6.22 -13.08
CA GLU A 93 -14.32 -4.83 -13.32
C GLU A 93 -15.54 -3.89 -13.27
N MET A 94 -16.68 -4.33 -13.81
CA MET A 94 -17.92 -3.55 -13.75
C MET A 94 -18.40 -3.33 -12.31
N LYS A 95 -18.26 -4.37 -11.46
CA LYS A 95 -18.60 -4.28 -10.04
C LYS A 95 -17.68 -3.29 -9.31
N GLU A 96 -16.36 -3.41 -9.53
CA GLU A 96 -15.38 -2.50 -8.94
C GLU A 96 -15.61 -1.04 -9.36
N LEU A 97 -15.85 -0.81 -10.66
CA LEU A 97 -16.16 0.52 -11.17
C LEU A 97 -17.44 1.09 -10.54
N ALA A 98 -18.48 0.28 -10.36
CA ALA A 98 -19.72 0.71 -9.72
C ALA A 98 -19.50 1.10 -8.26
N GLU A 99 -18.70 0.33 -7.51
CA GLU A 99 -18.34 0.64 -6.12
C GLU A 99 -17.58 1.97 -6.02
N GLN A 100 -16.60 2.22 -6.90
CA GLN A 100 -15.86 3.48 -6.95
C GLN A 100 -16.75 4.67 -7.32
N LEU A 101 -17.65 4.51 -8.30
CA LEU A 101 -18.58 5.57 -8.69
C LEU A 101 -19.56 5.91 -7.56
N GLN A 102 -20.02 4.91 -6.80
CA GLN A 102 -20.87 5.14 -5.64
C GLN A 102 -20.12 5.92 -4.56
N GLU A 103 -18.89 5.53 -4.23
CA GLU A 103 -18.05 6.23 -3.28
C GLU A 103 -17.83 7.71 -3.67
N LEU A 104 -17.51 7.97 -4.94
CA LEU A 104 -17.34 9.34 -5.45
C LEU A 104 -18.64 10.15 -5.41
N SER A 105 -19.78 9.51 -5.65
CA SER A 105 -21.10 10.13 -5.56
C SER A 105 -21.46 10.47 -4.11
N ASP A 106 -21.19 9.56 -3.17
CA ASP A 106 -21.45 9.74 -1.74
C ASP A 106 -20.58 10.85 -1.15
N LYS A 107 -19.33 10.96 -1.63
CA LYS A 107 -18.42 12.07 -1.30
C LYS A 107 -18.75 13.39 -2.03
N GLY A 108 -19.70 13.38 -2.96
CA GLY A 108 -20.15 14.55 -3.72
C GLY A 108 -19.23 15.00 -4.86
N PHE A 109 -18.16 14.26 -5.16
CA PHE A 109 -17.23 14.62 -6.24
C PHE A 109 -17.86 14.55 -7.62
N ILE A 110 -18.84 13.66 -7.79
CA ILE A 110 -19.59 13.50 -9.04
C ILE A 110 -21.09 13.56 -8.77
N ARG A 111 -21.85 13.81 -9.82
CA ARG A 111 -23.32 13.74 -9.82
C ARG A 111 -23.82 13.28 -11.19
N PRO A 112 -25.02 12.71 -11.28
CA PRO A 112 -25.65 12.43 -12.57
C PRO A 112 -25.71 13.69 -13.45
N SER A 113 -25.47 13.52 -14.75
CA SER A 113 -25.49 14.61 -15.72
C SER A 113 -26.05 14.14 -17.06
N SER A 114 -26.44 15.10 -17.90
CA SER A 114 -26.86 14.88 -19.29
C SER A 114 -25.99 15.75 -20.19
N SER A 115 -24.87 15.21 -20.65
CA SER A 115 -23.98 15.87 -21.61
C SER A 115 -24.51 15.69 -23.04
N PRO A 116 -24.39 16.70 -23.92
CA PRO A 116 -24.66 16.57 -25.35
C PRO A 116 -23.64 15.66 -26.05
#